data_AF-A0A2V7B1X7-F1
#
_entry.id   AF-A0A2V7B1X7-F1
#
_cell.length_a   1.000
_cell.length_b   1.000
_cell.length_c   1.000
_cell.angle_alpha   90.00
_cell.angle_beta   90.00
_cell.angle_gamma   90.00
#
_symmetry.space_group_name_H-M   'P 1'
#
loop_
_entity.id
_entity.type
_entity.pdbx_description
1 polymer ?
#
loop_
_entity_poly.entity_id
_entity_poly.type
_entity_poly.pdbx_seq_one_letter_code
_entity_poly.pdbx_strand_id
1 'polypeptide(L)'
;MAGPIRVYFDHNVVDHAVKRHKITDGQVDQLRSIGKSGIFQLMLSITNLDEIIAGLQSRRPLRPEHAIEQLRLIRDVIGFGHLLKPPDQLLTHALVDFAFDLPPSESVIVMPTAMREHLERLADATRVEIEYATQIAAEVRDQIDENYEALRRAREQALRELEGRRPKRHFIPYWRDVADGFAEGYAGHVGVWERCRERGMDRLLAVPCVAMAIGAAASMVYAKLVEGRATDRGDSRDQAHAIAASTADIFVSNDDEFRRLLKRVPMIAPAVMSLEEFLASS
;
A
#
# COMPACT_ATOMS: atom_id res chain seq x y z
N MET A 1 -2.52 15.28 24.11
CA MET A 1 -3.74 14.72 23.49
C MET A 1 -3.27 13.72 22.45
N ALA A 2 -3.82 12.50 22.43
CA ALA A 2 -3.52 11.55 21.36
C ALA A 2 -4.03 12.15 20.04
N GLY A 3 -3.23 12.05 18.97
CA GLY A 3 -3.64 12.51 17.64
C GLY A 3 -4.81 11.68 17.07
N PRO A 4 -5.36 12.08 15.91
CA PRO A 4 -6.39 11.28 15.23
C PRO A 4 -5.85 9.89 14.86
N ILE A 5 -6.73 8.90 14.84
CA ILE A 5 -6.37 7.51 14.48
C ILE A 5 -6.13 7.46 12.98
N ARG A 6 -4.93 7.04 12.56
CA ARG A 6 -4.55 6.97 11.15
C ARG A 6 -5.11 5.71 10.52
N VAL A 7 -5.84 5.87 9.43
CA VAL A 7 -6.50 4.76 8.72
C VAL A 7 -6.06 4.77 7.27
N TYR A 8 -5.60 3.62 6.78
CA TYR A 8 -5.26 3.41 5.38
C TYR A 8 -6.24 2.46 4.71
N PHE A 9 -6.83 2.89 3.61
CA PHE A 9 -7.71 2.07 2.79
C PHE A 9 -6.94 1.54 1.58
N ASP A 10 -6.99 0.22 1.41
CA ASP A 10 -6.70 -0.43 0.13
C ASP A 10 -7.63 0.13 -0.96
N HIS A 11 -7.15 0.18 -2.20
CA HIS A 11 -7.94 0.64 -3.35
C HIS A 11 -9.26 -0.15 -3.50
N ASN A 12 -9.25 -1.45 -3.17
CA ASN A 12 -10.44 -2.29 -3.27
C ASN A 12 -11.60 -1.82 -2.36
N VAL A 13 -11.33 -1.07 -1.29
CA VAL A 13 -12.36 -0.51 -0.41
C VAL A 13 -13.17 0.52 -1.17
N VAL A 14 -12.48 1.45 -1.82
CA VAL A 14 -13.11 2.50 -2.64
C VAL A 14 -13.77 1.90 -3.88
N ASP A 15 -13.11 0.95 -4.55
CA ASP A 15 -13.67 0.23 -5.69
C ASP A 15 -14.97 -0.48 -5.36
N HIS A 16 -15.00 -1.27 -4.28
CA HIS A 16 -16.20 -1.98 -3.87
C HIS A 16 -17.29 -1.02 -3.42
N ALA A 17 -16.94 0.07 -2.74
CA ALA A 17 -17.90 1.07 -2.30
C ALA A 17 -18.61 1.68 -3.52
N VAL A 18 -17.86 2.11 -4.54
CA VAL A 18 -18.44 2.65 -5.77
C VAL A 18 -19.28 1.60 -6.52
N LYS A 19 -18.82 0.35 -6.63
CA LYS A 19 -19.57 -0.74 -7.30
C LYS A 19 -20.75 -1.28 -6.50
N ARG A 20 -20.91 -0.86 -5.24
CA ARG A 20 -21.82 -1.50 -4.27
C ARG A 20 -21.60 -3.02 -4.16
N HIS A 21 -20.35 -3.45 -4.29
CA HIS A 21 -20.00 -4.85 -4.16
C HIS A 21 -20.02 -5.25 -2.68
N LYS A 22 -21.11 -5.88 -2.24
CA LYS A 22 -21.35 -6.25 -0.83
C LYS A 22 -21.30 -5.04 0.13
N ILE A 23 -21.59 -3.84 -0.36
CA ILE A 23 -21.60 -2.59 0.39
C ILE A 23 -22.92 -1.87 0.09
N THR A 24 -23.60 -1.43 1.15
CA THR A 24 -24.87 -0.69 1.09
C THR A 24 -24.64 0.82 0.96
N ASP A 25 -25.66 1.55 0.48
CA ASP A 25 -25.60 3.03 0.45
C ASP A 25 -25.38 3.63 1.84
N GLY A 26 -26.01 3.06 2.88
CA GLY A 26 -25.82 3.51 4.27
C GLY A 26 -24.37 3.36 4.75
N GLN A 27 -23.67 2.30 4.34
CA GLN A 27 -22.23 2.14 4.64
C GLN A 27 -21.37 3.17 3.90
N VAL A 28 -21.75 3.57 2.69
CA VAL A 28 -21.07 4.64 1.96
C VAL A 28 -21.30 6.00 2.64
N ASP A 29 -22.50 6.26 3.11
CA ASP A 29 -22.79 7.48 3.88
C ASP A 29 -22.05 7.50 5.22
N GLN A 30 -21.92 6.35 5.89
CA GLN A 30 -21.10 6.21 7.08
C GLN A 30 -19.62 6.53 6.81
N LEU A 31 -19.06 6.06 5.70
CA LEU A 31 -17.68 6.41 5.28
C LEU A 31 -17.51 7.93 5.12
N ARG A 32 -18.48 8.61 4.51
CA ARG A 32 -18.46 10.08 4.35
C ARG A 32 -18.57 10.79 5.70
N SER A 33 -19.33 10.24 6.64
CA SER A 33 -19.43 10.77 8.00
C SER A 33 -18.11 10.61 8.76
N ILE A 34 -17.47 9.44 8.66
CA ILE A 34 -16.16 9.14 9.25
C ILE A 34 -15.12 10.15 8.79
N GLY A 35 -15.04 10.43 7.47
CA GLY A 35 -14.11 11.42 6.92
C GLY A 35 -14.29 12.84 7.45
N LYS A 36 -15.49 13.18 7.92
CA LYS A 36 -15.82 14.51 8.50
C LYS A 36 -15.69 14.56 10.02
N SER A 37 -15.57 13.42 10.69
CA SER A 37 -15.62 13.33 12.16
C SER A 37 -14.42 13.95 12.87
N GLY A 38 -13.26 14.02 12.20
CA GLY A 38 -11.99 14.44 12.81
C GLY A 38 -11.38 13.44 13.80
N ILE A 39 -12.06 12.31 14.06
CA ILE A 39 -11.57 11.20 14.90
C ILE A 39 -10.50 10.42 14.14
N PHE A 40 -10.75 10.18 12.86
CA PHE A 40 -9.89 9.43 11.96
C PHE A 40 -9.16 10.36 11.00
N GLN A 41 -7.87 10.09 10.80
CA GLN A 41 -7.08 10.65 9.71
C GLN A 41 -6.95 9.59 8.63
N LEU A 42 -7.81 9.70 7.61
CA LEU A 42 -7.75 8.82 6.46
C LEU A 42 -6.57 9.21 5.56
N MET A 43 -5.79 8.23 5.14
CA MET A 43 -4.56 8.44 4.40
C MET A 43 -4.72 8.03 2.94
N LEU A 44 -4.28 8.90 2.02
CA LEU A 44 -4.22 8.64 0.59
C LEU A 44 -2.79 8.27 0.20
N SER A 45 -2.60 7.18 -0.55
CA SER A 45 -1.30 6.82 -1.14
C SER A 45 -1.29 7.08 -2.63
N ILE A 46 -0.09 7.30 -3.17
CA ILE A 46 0.14 7.29 -4.62
C ILE A 46 -0.28 5.96 -5.25
N THR A 47 -0.19 4.84 -4.51
CA THR A 47 -0.65 3.52 -4.98
C THR A 47 -2.16 3.52 -5.26
N ASN A 48 -2.98 4.16 -4.40
CA ASN A 48 -4.41 4.27 -4.64
C ASN A 48 -4.70 5.11 -5.89
N LEU A 49 -3.98 6.23 -6.07
CA LEU A 49 -4.14 7.11 -7.22
C LEU A 49 -3.71 6.43 -8.51
N ASP A 50 -2.59 5.69 -8.49
CA ASP A 50 -2.08 4.96 -9.64
C ASP A 50 -3.11 3.93 -10.15
N GLU A 51 -3.75 3.17 -9.26
CA GLU A 51 -4.80 2.22 -9.64
C GLU A 51 -6.02 2.90 -10.26
N ILE A 52 -6.42 4.07 -9.75
CA ILE A 52 -7.52 4.86 -10.30
C ILE A 52 -7.16 5.43 -11.68
N ILE A 53 -5.95 5.98 -11.83
CA ILE A 53 -5.45 6.52 -13.09
C ILE A 53 -5.35 5.41 -14.16
N ALA A 54 -4.96 4.19 -13.78
CA ALA A 54 -5.03 3.02 -14.66
C ALA A 54 -6.47 2.71 -15.10
N GLY A 55 -7.45 2.93 -14.23
CA GLY A 55 -8.87 2.84 -14.56
C GLY A 55 -9.31 3.86 -15.62
N LEU A 56 -8.86 5.12 -15.48
CA LEU A 56 -9.13 6.21 -16.43
C LEU A 56 -8.56 5.92 -17.82
N GLN A 57 -7.36 5.33 -17.89
CA GLN A 57 -6.69 4.95 -19.15
C GLN A 57 -7.28 3.69 -19.81
N SER A 58 -8.23 3.01 -19.16
CA SER A 58 -8.76 1.76 -19.66
C SER A 58 -9.68 1.97 -20.86
N ARG A 59 -9.42 1.25 -21.95
CA ARG A 59 -10.32 1.20 -23.13
C ARG A 59 -11.60 0.39 -22.89
N ARG A 60 -11.75 -0.23 -21.71
CA ARG A 60 -12.94 -1.02 -21.38
C ARG A 60 -14.12 -0.07 -21.13
N PRO A 61 -15.33 -0.38 -21.63
CA PRO A 61 -16.51 0.43 -21.36
C PRO A 61 -16.73 0.63 -19.86
N LEU A 62 -17.19 1.82 -19.46
CA LEU A 62 -17.57 2.19 -18.09
C LEU A 62 -16.43 2.27 -17.06
N ARG A 63 -15.20 1.87 -17.43
CA ARG A 63 -14.05 1.91 -16.52
C ARG A 63 -13.56 3.34 -16.23
N PRO A 64 -13.46 4.25 -17.21
CA PRO A 64 -13.12 5.63 -16.91
C PRO A 64 -14.14 6.29 -16.00
N GLU A 65 -15.44 6.11 -16.24
CA GLU A 65 -16.51 6.67 -15.42
C GLU A 65 -16.45 6.13 -13.98
N HIS A 66 -16.22 4.82 -13.84
CA HIS A 66 -16.02 4.19 -12.53
C HIS A 66 -14.83 4.80 -11.77
N ALA A 67 -13.71 5.05 -12.45
CA ALA A 67 -12.54 5.67 -11.83
C ALA A 67 -12.79 7.11 -11.36
N ILE A 68 -13.66 7.86 -12.03
CA ILE A 68 -14.07 9.21 -11.58
C ILE A 68 -14.94 9.14 -10.33
N GLU A 69 -15.87 8.19 -10.28
CA GLU A 69 -16.66 7.96 -9.07
C GLU A 69 -15.76 7.55 -7.89
N GLN A 70 -14.67 6.82 -8.13
CA GLN A 70 -13.66 6.56 -7.11
C GLN A 70 -12.94 7.84 -6.65
N LEU A 71 -12.55 8.73 -7.58
CA LEU A 71 -11.96 10.03 -7.23
C LEU A 71 -12.92 10.90 -6.41
N ARG A 72 -14.20 10.95 -6.80
CA ARG A 72 -15.24 11.67 -6.06
C ARG A 72 -15.38 11.14 -4.64
N LEU A 73 -15.46 9.82 -4.49
CA LEU A 73 -15.55 9.21 -3.16
C LEU A 73 -14.30 9.49 -2.32
N ILE A 74 -13.10 9.41 -2.90
CA ILE A 74 -11.85 9.75 -2.20
C ILE A 74 -11.83 11.21 -1.77
N ARG A 75 -12.20 12.14 -2.65
CA ARG A 75 -12.28 13.57 -2.29
C ARG A 75 -13.18 13.78 -1.07
N ASP A 76 -14.35 13.16 -1.08
CA ASP A 76 -15.37 13.40 -0.07
C ASP A 76 -15.11 12.68 1.26
N VAL A 77 -14.30 11.61 1.25
CA VAL A 77 -14.00 10.77 2.44
C VAL A 77 -12.61 11.06 2.99
N ILE A 78 -11.60 11.23 2.13
CA ILE A 78 -10.18 11.37 2.50
C ILE A 78 -9.69 12.80 2.22
N GLY A 79 -10.03 13.34 1.05
CA GLY A 79 -9.53 14.62 0.54
C GLY A 79 -8.15 14.52 -0.13
N PHE A 80 -7.76 15.61 -0.80
CA PHE A 80 -6.50 15.72 -1.56
C PHE A 80 -5.48 16.68 -0.93
N GLY A 81 -5.58 16.92 0.39
CA GLY A 81 -4.65 17.83 1.08
C GLY A 81 -3.27 17.25 1.32
N HIS A 82 -3.20 15.94 1.52
CA HIS A 82 -2.00 15.22 1.94
C HIS A 82 -1.88 13.90 1.20
N LEU A 83 -0.65 13.43 1.01
CA LEU A 83 -0.35 12.17 0.35
C LEU A 83 0.72 11.43 1.16
N LEU A 84 0.57 10.12 1.34
CA LEU A 84 1.66 9.28 1.81
C LEU A 84 2.80 9.33 0.81
N LYS A 85 4.04 9.36 1.32
CA LYS A 85 5.22 9.14 0.47
C LYS A 85 5.07 7.81 -0.27
N PRO A 86 5.62 7.71 -1.50
CA PRO A 86 5.68 6.46 -2.22
C PRO A 86 6.23 5.32 -1.34
N PRO A 87 5.70 4.08 -1.46
CA PRO A 87 6.14 2.94 -0.63
C PRO A 87 7.64 2.68 -0.62
N ASP A 88 8.30 2.81 -1.77
CA ASP A 88 9.74 2.70 -1.92
C ASP A 88 10.48 3.80 -1.15
N GLN A 89 9.97 5.04 -1.17
CA GLN A 89 10.53 6.15 -0.40
C GLN A 89 10.30 5.97 1.11
N LEU A 90 9.12 5.48 1.53
CA LEU A 90 8.84 5.15 2.93
C LEU A 90 9.82 4.11 3.48
N LEU A 91 10.05 3.03 2.71
CA LEU A 91 10.97 1.97 3.09
C LEU A 91 12.42 2.47 3.09
N THR A 92 12.82 3.22 2.07
CA THR A 92 14.16 3.81 1.95
C THR A 92 14.47 4.71 3.14
N HIS A 93 13.57 5.64 3.47
CA HIS A 93 13.75 6.51 4.63
C HIS A 93 13.82 5.70 5.92
N ALA A 94 12.93 4.72 6.13
CA ALA A 94 12.97 3.89 7.34
C ALA A 94 14.31 3.14 7.51
N LEU A 95 14.87 2.63 6.41
CA LEU A 95 16.18 1.97 6.40
C LEU A 95 17.33 2.94 6.65
N VAL A 96 17.30 4.13 6.04
CA VAL A 96 18.31 5.19 6.26
C VAL A 96 18.24 5.71 7.69
N ASP A 97 17.04 6.04 8.18
CA ASP A 97 16.84 6.54 9.53
C ASP A 97 17.35 5.53 10.56
N PHE A 98 17.07 4.24 10.33
CA PHE A 98 17.67 3.17 11.13
C PHE A 98 19.20 3.11 10.95
N ALA A 99 19.74 3.06 9.74
CA ALA A 99 21.18 2.90 9.53
C ALA A 99 22.03 4.01 10.17
N PHE A 100 21.49 5.23 10.24
CA PHE A 100 22.19 6.42 10.73
C PHE A 100 21.70 6.91 12.10
N ASP A 101 20.79 6.17 12.75
CA ASP A 101 20.17 6.55 14.03
C ASP A 101 19.53 7.94 14.00
N LEU A 102 18.86 8.25 12.89
CA LEU A 102 18.15 9.51 12.71
C LEU A 102 16.74 9.41 13.29
N PRO A 103 16.13 10.56 13.65
CA PRO A 103 14.71 10.58 13.97
C PRO A 103 13.88 10.10 12.77
N PRO A 104 12.73 9.43 13.02
CA PRO A 104 11.87 8.95 11.94
C PRO A 104 11.43 10.09 11.02
N SER A 105 11.65 9.91 9.73
CA SER A 105 11.18 10.79 8.67
C SER A 105 9.65 10.84 8.63
N GLU A 106 9.07 12.00 8.32
CA GLU A 106 7.62 12.13 8.11
C GLU A 106 7.15 11.19 7.00
N SER A 107 6.02 10.50 7.20
CA SER A 107 5.45 9.58 6.21
C SER A 107 4.53 10.26 5.20
N VAL A 108 4.11 11.49 5.48
CA VAL A 108 3.13 12.25 4.70
C VAL A 108 3.81 13.48 4.10
N ILE A 109 3.37 13.88 2.91
CA ILE A 109 3.71 15.15 2.28
C ILE A 109 2.45 15.97 2.04
N VAL A 110 2.57 17.29 2.08
CA VAL A 110 1.52 18.18 1.56
C VAL A 110 1.43 17.97 0.07
N MET A 111 0.22 17.70 -0.44
CA MET A 111 0.05 17.51 -1.87
C MET A 111 0.34 18.83 -2.61
N PRO A 112 1.19 18.83 -3.66
CA PRO A 112 1.45 20.03 -4.43
C PRO A 112 0.16 20.63 -4.97
N THR A 113 0.01 21.96 -4.87
CA THR A 113 -1.24 22.67 -5.24
C THR A 113 -1.71 22.31 -6.65
N ALA A 114 -0.80 22.26 -7.63
CA ALA A 114 -1.13 21.92 -9.01
C ALA A 114 -1.70 20.49 -9.15
N MET A 115 -1.14 19.53 -8.40
CA MET A 115 -1.64 18.15 -8.39
C MET A 115 -3.02 18.08 -7.73
N ARG A 116 -3.19 18.73 -6.58
CA ARG A 116 -4.48 18.81 -5.88
C ARG A 116 -5.56 19.41 -6.77
N GLU A 117 -5.32 20.58 -7.36
CA GLU A 117 -6.27 21.24 -8.27
C GLU A 117 -6.58 20.41 -9.51
N HIS A 118 -5.62 19.60 -9.99
CA HIS A 118 -5.86 18.68 -11.10
C HIS A 118 -6.80 17.54 -10.67
N LEU A 119 -6.56 16.92 -9.51
CA LEU A 119 -7.42 15.85 -8.98
C LEU A 119 -8.82 16.36 -8.63
N GLU A 120 -8.94 17.55 -8.06
CA GLU A 120 -10.24 18.20 -7.79
C GLU A 120 -11.03 18.41 -9.09
N ARG A 121 -10.40 19.01 -10.10
CA ARG A 121 -11.03 19.20 -11.41
C ARG A 121 -11.40 17.87 -12.07
N LEU A 122 -10.54 16.86 -11.94
CA LEU A 122 -10.80 15.54 -12.50
C LEU A 122 -11.97 14.84 -11.79
N ALA A 123 -12.11 15.01 -10.48
CA ALA A 123 -13.27 14.52 -9.74
C ALA A 123 -14.57 15.20 -10.19
N ASP A 124 -14.52 16.46 -10.62
CA ASP A 124 -15.68 17.18 -11.18
C ASP A 124 -15.87 16.98 -12.69
N ALA A 125 -14.89 16.37 -13.37
CA ALA A 125 -14.85 16.29 -14.83
C ALA A 125 -16.01 15.47 -15.39
N THR A 126 -16.52 15.94 -16.53
CA THR A 126 -17.41 15.18 -17.40
C THR A 126 -16.61 14.19 -18.25
N ARG A 127 -17.28 13.15 -18.77
CA ARG A 127 -16.66 12.09 -19.59
C ARG A 127 -15.75 12.62 -20.70
N VAL A 128 -16.14 13.72 -21.35
CA VAL A 128 -15.42 14.32 -22.48
C VAL A 128 -14.08 14.95 -22.04
N GLU A 129 -14.05 15.55 -20.84
CA GLU A 129 -12.85 16.21 -20.30
C GLU A 129 -11.80 15.20 -19.85
N ILE A 130 -12.23 13.98 -19.49
CA ILE A 130 -11.39 12.89 -19.01
C ILE A 130 -10.60 12.26 -20.16
N GLU A 131 -11.24 12.01 -21.30
CA GLU A 131 -10.56 11.44 -22.48
C GLU A 131 -9.39 12.34 -22.94
N TYR A 132 -9.54 13.66 -22.84
CA TYR A 132 -8.50 14.63 -23.18
C TYR A 132 -7.35 14.67 -22.15
N ALA A 133 -7.65 14.67 -20.85
CA ALA A 133 -6.63 14.70 -19.79
C ALA A 133 -5.82 13.40 -19.71
N THR A 134 -6.47 12.26 -19.98
CA THR A 134 -5.88 10.91 -19.91
C THR A 134 -4.82 10.68 -20.99
N GLN A 135 -4.96 11.34 -22.14
CA GLN A 135 -4.01 11.26 -23.25
C GLN A 135 -2.67 11.94 -22.94
N ILE A 136 -2.67 12.97 -22.08
CA ILE A 136 -1.46 13.70 -21.66
C ILE A 136 -0.77 13.01 -20.46
N ALA A 137 -1.55 12.40 -19.55
CA ALA A 137 -1.01 11.73 -18.37
C ALA A 137 -0.25 10.42 -18.66
N ALA A 138 -0.48 9.80 -19.83
CA ALA A 138 0.21 8.58 -20.25
C ALA A 138 1.73 8.78 -20.39
N GLU A 139 2.19 9.98 -20.76
CA GLU A 139 3.61 10.27 -21.00
C GLU A 139 4.44 10.39 -19.70
N VAL A 140 3.80 10.62 -18.55
CA VAL A 140 4.48 10.79 -17.25
C VAL A 140 4.66 9.46 -16.50
N ARG A 141 3.83 8.45 -16.82
CA ARG A 141 3.80 7.17 -16.11
C ARG A 141 4.97 6.26 -16.44
N ASP A 142 5.48 6.33 -17.68
CA ASP A 142 6.59 5.49 -18.14
C ASP A 142 7.84 5.64 -17.25
N GLN A 143 8.03 6.82 -16.64
CA GLN A 143 9.16 7.07 -15.74
C GLN A 143 9.02 6.44 -14.34
N ILE A 144 7.79 6.16 -13.89
CA ILE A 144 7.50 5.54 -12.60
C ILE A 144 7.58 4.00 -12.70
N ASP A 145 7.17 3.44 -13.84
CA ASP A 145 7.18 1.99 -14.09
C ASP A 145 8.59 1.38 -14.11
N GLU A 146 9.61 2.13 -14.51
CA GLU A 146 11.01 1.67 -14.54
C GLU A 146 11.55 1.29 -13.14
N ASN A 147 11.19 2.06 -12.10
CA ASN A 147 11.61 1.79 -10.72
C ASN A 147 10.85 0.59 -10.13
N TYR A 148 9.60 0.39 -10.52
CA TYR A 148 8.76 -0.74 -10.09
C TYR A 148 9.28 -2.09 -10.64
N GLU A 149 9.71 -2.10 -11.90
CA GLU A 149 10.27 -3.28 -12.55
C GLU A 149 11.64 -3.70 -11.99
N ALA A 150 12.41 -2.77 -11.42
CA ALA A 150 13.66 -3.09 -10.72
C ALA A 150 13.39 -3.88 -9.42
N LEU A 151 12.42 -3.44 -8.60
CA LEU A 151 12.01 -4.12 -7.37
C LEU A 151 11.33 -5.46 -7.64
N ARG A 152 10.50 -5.57 -8.69
CA ARG A 152 9.92 -6.86 -9.12
C ARG A 152 11.01 -7.87 -9.48
N ARG A 153 12.05 -7.45 -10.21
CA ARG A 153 13.16 -8.32 -10.60
C ARG A 153 13.99 -8.78 -9.40
N ALA A 154 14.28 -7.91 -8.45
CA ALA A 154 14.96 -8.28 -7.20
C ALA A 154 14.16 -9.34 -6.41
N ARG A 155 12.83 -9.22 -6.36
CA ARG A 155 11.94 -10.21 -5.75
C ARG A 155 11.95 -11.55 -6.47
N GLU A 156 11.87 -11.56 -7.80
CA GLU A 156 11.92 -12.80 -8.59
C GLU A 156 13.27 -13.50 -8.49
N GLN A 157 14.34 -12.74 -8.31
CA GLN A 157 15.66 -13.29 -8.04
C GLN A 157 15.73 -13.94 -6.65
N ALA A 158 15.28 -13.24 -5.60
CA ALA A 158 15.21 -13.81 -4.25
C ALA A 158 14.30 -15.05 -4.17
N LEU A 159 13.20 -15.06 -4.92
CA LEU A 159 12.30 -16.22 -5.05
C LEU A 159 13.03 -17.44 -5.63
N ARG A 160 13.78 -17.28 -6.73
CA ARG A 160 14.55 -18.36 -7.36
C ARG A 160 15.65 -18.90 -6.46
N GLU A 161 16.27 -18.06 -5.65
CA GLU A 161 17.29 -18.48 -4.67
C GLU A 161 16.69 -19.26 -3.49
N LEU A 162 15.40 -19.08 -3.19
CA LEU A 162 14.67 -19.76 -2.12
C LEU A 162 13.97 -21.05 -2.56
N GLU A 163 13.70 -21.26 -3.85
CA GLU A 163 13.02 -22.44 -4.42
C GLU A 163 13.73 -23.78 -4.16
N GLY A 164 15.02 -23.76 -3.76
CA GLY A 164 15.78 -24.96 -3.41
C GLY A 164 15.65 -25.44 -1.96
N ARG A 165 14.96 -24.71 -1.08
CA ARG A 165 14.84 -25.06 0.35
C ARG A 165 13.46 -25.65 0.63
N ARG A 166 13.38 -26.82 1.26
CA ARG A 166 12.11 -27.37 1.76
C ARG A 166 11.55 -26.39 2.81
N PRO A 167 10.46 -25.67 2.54
CA PRO A 167 9.99 -24.65 3.47
C PRO A 167 9.31 -25.31 4.67
N LYS A 168 9.42 -24.68 5.86
CA LYS A 168 8.82 -25.20 7.09
C LYS A 168 7.28 -25.19 7.01
N ARG A 169 6.62 -26.13 7.71
CA ARG A 169 5.16 -26.28 7.75
C ARG A 169 4.38 -25.10 8.35
N HIS A 170 5.05 -24.19 9.06
CA HIS A 170 4.42 -23.01 9.68
C HIS A 170 5.14 -21.73 9.30
N PHE A 171 4.38 -20.64 9.19
CA PHE A 171 4.90 -19.35 8.72
C PHE A 171 5.95 -18.72 9.66
N ILE A 172 5.72 -18.68 10.98
CA ILE A 172 6.66 -18.02 11.91
C ILE A 172 8.07 -18.67 11.89
N PRO A 173 8.21 -20.00 11.93
CA PRO A 173 9.51 -20.63 11.72
C PRO A 173 10.14 -20.34 10.36
N TYR A 174 9.34 -20.25 9.29
CA TYR A 174 9.85 -19.89 7.96
C TYR A 174 10.33 -18.44 7.92
N TRP A 175 9.53 -17.51 8.46
CA TRP A 175 9.86 -16.09 8.61
C TRP A 175 11.24 -15.90 9.23
N ARG A 176 11.49 -16.57 10.37
CA ARG A 176 12.78 -16.50 11.08
C ARG A 176 13.97 -16.96 10.23
N ASP A 177 13.76 -17.88 9.28
CA ASP A 177 14.83 -18.39 8.41
C ASP A 177 15.13 -17.46 7.23
N VAL A 178 14.17 -16.63 6.81
CA VAL A 178 14.27 -15.83 5.58
C VAL A 178 14.35 -14.32 5.83
N ALA A 179 13.97 -13.84 7.02
CA ALA A 179 13.88 -12.40 7.33
C ALA A 179 15.20 -11.68 7.08
N ASP A 180 16.33 -12.28 7.48
CA ASP A 180 17.66 -11.68 7.29
C ASP A 180 18.02 -11.54 5.82
N GLY A 181 17.71 -12.53 4.98
CA GLY A 181 17.98 -12.45 3.54
C GLY A 181 17.12 -11.40 2.83
N PHE A 182 15.85 -11.25 3.25
CA PHE A 182 15.01 -10.16 2.75
C PHE A 182 15.51 -8.79 3.23
N ALA A 183 15.94 -8.67 4.49
CA ALA A 183 16.50 -7.44 5.02
C ALA A 183 17.79 -7.02 4.29
N GLU A 184 18.67 -7.97 4.01
CA GLU A 184 19.86 -7.77 3.19
C GLU A 184 19.48 -7.29 1.79
N GLY A 185 18.48 -7.91 1.16
CA GLY A 185 18.01 -7.48 -0.16
C GLY A 185 17.51 -6.03 -0.18
N TYR A 186 16.64 -5.65 0.76
CA TYR A 186 16.10 -4.28 0.83
C TYR A 186 17.15 -3.26 1.23
N ALA A 187 17.90 -3.50 2.31
CA ALA A 187 18.92 -2.57 2.80
C ALA A 187 20.13 -2.50 1.86
N GLY A 188 20.45 -3.60 1.17
CA GLY A 188 21.50 -3.68 0.16
C GLY A 188 21.15 -2.86 -1.07
N HIS A 189 19.90 -2.89 -1.53
CA HIS A 189 19.43 -2.05 -2.63
C HIS A 189 19.55 -0.55 -2.32
N VAL A 190 19.30 -0.16 -1.06
CA VAL A 190 19.46 1.22 -0.58
C VAL A 190 20.94 1.59 -0.30
N GLY A 191 21.83 0.59 -0.20
CA GLY A 191 23.26 0.79 0.09
C GLY A 191 23.59 0.97 1.57
N VAL A 192 22.72 0.53 2.48
CA VAL A 192 22.87 0.71 3.94
C VAL A 192 22.97 -0.60 4.74
N TRP A 193 23.04 -1.75 4.05
CA TRP A 193 23.03 -3.08 4.68
C TRP A 193 24.04 -3.25 5.81
N GLU A 194 25.31 -2.94 5.56
CA GLU A 194 26.38 -3.15 6.55
C GLU A 194 26.10 -2.42 7.86
N ARG A 195 25.66 -1.17 7.77
CA ARG A 195 25.29 -0.36 8.94
C ARG A 195 24.06 -0.91 9.65
N CYS A 196 23.03 -1.30 8.89
CA CYS A 196 21.84 -1.93 9.45
C CYS A 196 22.19 -3.21 10.23
N ARG A 197 23.06 -4.05 9.66
CA ARG A 197 23.53 -5.30 10.26
C ARG A 197 24.31 -5.06 11.55
N GLU A 198 25.24 -4.10 11.54
CA GLU A 198 26.02 -3.70 12.72
C GLU A 198 25.14 -3.23 13.88
N ARG A 199 24.03 -2.54 13.58
CA ARG A 199 23.06 -2.08 14.59
C ARG A 199 22.15 -3.20 15.13
N GLY A 200 22.10 -4.35 14.47
CA GLY A 200 21.42 -5.56 14.92
C GLY A 200 20.08 -5.81 14.23
N MET A 201 19.88 -7.06 13.80
CA MET A 201 18.71 -7.52 13.05
C MET A 201 17.40 -7.43 13.82
N ASP A 202 17.40 -7.78 15.11
CA ASP A 202 16.19 -7.68 15.94
C ASP A 202 15.66 -6.24 16.03
N ARG A 203 16.57 -5.26 16.08
CA ARG A 203 16.21 -3.84 16.11
C ARG A 203 15.73 -3.35 14.75
N LEU A 204 16.32 -3.85 13.66
CA LEU A 204 15.87 -3.53 12.31
C LEU A 204 14.45 -4.05 12.06
N LEU A 205 14.19 -5.31 12.45
CA LEU A 205 12.88 -5.94 12.34
C LEU A 205 11.84 -5.38 13.34
N ALA A 206 12.26 -4.54 14.28
CA ALA A 206 11.35 -3.77 15.13
C ALA A 206 10.88 -2.46 14.48
N VAL A 207 11.48 -2.04 13.36
CA VAL A 207 11.03 -0.85 12.62
C VAL A 207 9.77 -1.20 11.82
N PRO A 208 8.60 -0.59 12.08
CA PRO A 208 7.31 -0.99 11.51
C PRO A 208 7.29 -1.17 9.99
N CYS A 209 7.83 -0.18 9.26
CA CYS A 209 7.87 -0.19 7.80
C CYS A 209 8.73 -1.34 7.26
N VAL A 210 9.89 -1.57 7.88
CA VAL A 210 10.80 -2.66 7.50
C VAL A 210 10.20 -4.03 7.82
N ALA A 211 9.66 -4.18 9.03
CA ALA A 211 8.99 -5.40 9.48
C ALA A 211 7.83 -5.78 8.55
N MET A 212 7.00 -4.80 8.19
CA MET A 212 5.87 -5.01 7.28
C MET A 212 6.33 -5.33 5.86
N ALA A 213 7.33 -4.62 5.32
CA ALA A 213 7.86 -4.88 3.98
C ALA A 213 8.38 -6.32 3.86
N ILE A 214 9.29 -6.72 4.76
CA ILE A 214 9.87 -8.06 4.78
C ILE A 214 8.76 -9.08 5.07
N GLY A 215 7.90 -8.79 6.05
CA GLY A 215 6.80 -9.64 6.50
C GLY A 215 5.83 -10.01 5.40
N ALA A 216 5.31 -9.00 4.72
CA ALA A 216 4.39 -9.17 3.60
C ALA A 216 5.05 -9.92 2.44
N ALA A 217 6.30 -9.61 2.11
CA ALA A 217 7.04 -10.30 1.05
C ALA A 217 7.23 -11.78 1.38
N ALA A 218 7.76 -12.09 2.57
CA ALA A 218 7.94 -13.45 3.06
C ALA A 218 6.61 -14.22 3.12
N SER A 219 5.54 -13.54 3.55
CA SER A 219 4.18 -14.08 3.56
C SER A 219 3.73 -14.45 2.14
N MET A 220 3.82 -13.57 1.17
CA MET A 220 3.42 -13.89 -0.20
C MET A 220 4.25 -15.04 -0.79
N VAL A 221 5.57 -15.08 -0.53
CA VAL A 221 6.43 -16.20 -0.96
C VAL A 221 5.99 -17.51 -0.30
N TYR A 222 5.70 -17.50 1.00
CA TYR A 222 5.24 -18.67 1.72
C TYR A 222 3.93 -19.22 1.16
N ALA A 223 2.98 -18.34 0.84
CA ALA A 223 1.71 -18.74 0.24
C ALA A 223 1.92 -19.48 -1.09
N LYS A 224 2.89 -19.06 -1.89
CA LYS A 224 3.21 -19.71 -3.16
C LYS A 224 3.90 -21.05 -2.94
N LEU A 225 5.00 -21.06 -2.19
CA LEU A 225 5.87 -22.23 -2.06
C LEU A 225 5.28 -23.34 -1.18
N VAL A 226 4.47 -22.99 -0.18
CA VAL A 226 3.93 -23.95 0.80
C VAL A 226 2.44 -24.15 0.64
N GLU A 227 1.68 -23.08 0.42
CA GLU A 227 0.22 -23.15 0.35
C GLU A 227 -0.30 -23.36 -1.08
N GLY A 228 0.59 -23.39 -2.08
CA GLY A 228 0.26 -23.65 -3.49
C GLY A 228 -0.51 -22.52 -4.17
N ARG A 229 -0.45 -21.29 -3.63
CA ARG A 229 -1.09 -20.10 -4.23
C ARG A 229 -0.45 -19.80 -5.60
N ALA A 230 -1.28 -19.55 -6.61
CA ALA A 230 -0.79 -19.12 -7.91
C ALA A 230 -0.13 -17.73 -7.83
N THR A 231 0.85 -17.47 -8.71
CA THR A 231 1.39 -16.12 -8.84
C THR A 231 0.37 -15.21 -9.51
N ASP A 232 0.06 -14.09 -8.87
CA ASP A 232 -0.80 -13.05 -9.43
C ASP A 232 0.03 -11.77 -9.69
N ARG A 233 -0.32 -11.04 -10.75
CA ARG A 233 0.21 -9.69 -11.03
C ARG A 233 -0.16 -8.70 -9.92
N GLY A 234 -1.21 -8.97 -9.15
CA GLY A 234 -1.60 -8.16 -7.98
C GLY A 234 -0.57 -8.16 -6.85
N ASP A 235 0.29 -9.19 -6.75
CA ASP A 235 1.20 -9.38 -5.61
C ASP A 235 2.20 -8.25 -5.40
N SER A 236 2.53 -7.47 -6.43
CA SER A 236 3.43 -6.33 -6.31
C SER A 236 2.70 -5.07 -5.84
N ARG A 237 1.42 -4.92 -6.17
CA ARG A 237 0.56 -3.85 -5.64
C ARG A 237 0.19 -4.11 -4.18
N ASP A 238 -0.11 -5.35 -3.83
CA ASP A 238 -0.33 -5.77 -2.45
C ASP A 238 0.87 -5.40 -1.57
N GLN A 239 2.10 -5.59 -2.09
CA GLN A 239 3.30 -5.22 -1.36
C GLN A 239 3.40 -3.70 -1.14
N ALA A 240 3.07 -2.91 -2.16
CA ALA A 240 3.03 -1.45 -2.05
C ALA A 240 2.00 -0.98 -1.00
N HIS A 241 0.81 -1.57 -1.01
CA HIS A 241 -0.23 -1.32 0.00
C HIS A 241 0.21 -1.73 1.40
N ALA A 242 0.89 -2.87 1.56
CA ALA A 242 1.41 -3.32 2.85
C ALA A 242 2.42 -2.32 3.43
N ILE A 243 3.34 -1.82 2.61
CA ILE A 243 4.33 -0.82 3.05
C ILE A 243 3.63 0.50 3.42
N ALA A 244 2.68 0.98 2.63
CA ALA A 244 1.90 2.17 2.97
C ALA A 244 1.11 1.98 4.28
N ALA A 245 0.48 0.81 4.45
CA ALA A 245 -0.27 0.43 5.65
C ALA A 245 0.57 0.44 6.93
N SER A 246 1.89 0.21 6.83
CA SER A 246 2.80 0.25 7.98
C SER A 246 2.85 1.61 8.70
N THR A 247 2.38 2.67 8.03
CA THR A 247 2.29 4.03 8.56
C THR A 247 0.95 4.31 9.25
N ALA A 248 0.00 3.37 9.19
CA ALA A 248 -1.34 3.50 9.74
C ALA A 248 -1.46 2.80 11.09
N ASP A 249 -2.48 3.20 11.86
CA ASP A 249 -2.92 2.46 13.04
C ASP A 249 -3.95 1.38 12.65
N ILE A 250 -4.71 1.62 11.59
CA ILE A 250 -5.68 0.67 11.01
C ILE A 250 -5.46 0.56 9.49
N PHE A 251 -5.41 -0.68 9.00
CA PHE A 251 -5.44 -0.99 7.56
C PHE A 251 -6.75 -1.70 7.21
N VAL A 252 -7.45 -1.16 6.22
CA VAL A 252 -8.72 -1.71 5.74
C VAL A 252 -8.58 -2.22 4.32
N SER A 253 -8.93 -3.48 4.10
CA SER A 253 -8.97 -4.10 2.78
C SER A 253 -10.14 -5.06 2.67
N ASN A 254 -10.83 -5.09 1.53
CA ASN A 254 -11.88 -6.08 1.26
C ASN A 254 -11.36 -7.38 0.63
N ASP A 255 -10.05 -7.51 0.45
CA ASP A 255 -9.42 -8.75 -0.01
C ASP A 255 -9.12 -9.68 1.17
N ASP A 256 -9.93 -10.72 1.31
CA ASP A 256 -9.83 -11.70 2.41
C ASP A 256 -8.49 -12.43 2.41
N GLU A 257 -7.94 -12.72 1.23
CA GLU A 257 -6.66 -13.41 1.11
C GLU A 257 -5.55 -12.47 1.54
N PHE A 258 -5.51 -11.25 1.03
CA PHE A 258 -4.47 -10.28 1.39
C PHE A 258 -4.50 -9.96 2.89
N ARG A 259 -5.69 -9.77 3.48
CA ARG A 259 -5.83 -9.62 4.95
C ARG A 259 -5.28 -10.82 5.70
N ARG A 260 -5.57 -12.06 5.25
CA ARG A 260 -5.03 -13.29 5.86
C ARG A 260 -3.50 -13.32 5.79
N LEU A 261 -2.93 -12.91 4.66
CA LEU A 261 -1.48 -12.86 4.45
C LEU A 261 -0.79 -11.83 5.35
N LEU A 262 -1.42 -10.68 5.61
CA LEU A 262 -0.86 -9.66 6.49
C LEU A 262 -1.04 -10.00 7.98
N LYS A 263 -2.19 -10.56 8.38
CA LYS A 263 -2.47 -10.93 9.78
C LYS A 263 -1.48 -11.94 10.39
N ARG A 264 -0.76 -12.71 9.57
CA ARG A 264 0.27 -13.65 10.03
C ARG A 264 1.67 -13.05 10.17
N VAL A 265 1.89 -11.83 9.67
CA VAL A 265 3.17 -11.15 9.80
C VAL A 265 3.40 -10.83 11.28
N PRO A 266 4.55 -11.19 11.85
CA PRO A 266 4.84 -10.87 13.24
C PRO A 266 5.05 -9.35 13.39
N MET A 267 4.61 -8.81 14.53
CA MET A 267 4.85 -7.39 14.89
C MET A 267 4.29 -6.39 13.87
N ILE A 268 3.14 -6.69 13.25
CA ILE A 268 2.45 -5.71 12.40
C ILE A 268 2.03 -4.48 13.21
N ALA A 269 2.31 -3.31 12.66
CA ALA A 269 1.90 -2.04 13.25
C ALA A 269 0.39 -1.76 13.14
N PRO A 270 -0.27 -1.94 11.97
CA PRO A 270 -1.70 -1.65 11.86
C PRO A 270 -2.58 -2.82 12.29
N ALA A 271 -3.74 -2.51 12.87
CA ALA A 271 -4.85 -3.45 12.95
C ALA A 271 -5.41 -3.69 11.54
N VAL A 272 -5.37 -4.94 11.06
CA VAL A 272 -5.86 -5.30 9.72
C VAL A 272 -7.31 -5.78 9.81
N MET A 273 -8.22 -5.13 9.09
CA MET A 273 -9.66 -5.43 9.13
C MET A 273 -10.33 -5.25 7.77
N SER A 274 -11.50 -5.87 7.61
CA SER A 274 -12.42 -5.61 6.50
C SER A 274 -13.12 -4.27 6.68
N LEU A 275 -13.74 -3.76 5.62
CA LEU A 275 -14.56 -2.55 5.74
C LEU A 275 -15.73 -2.75 6.73
N GLU A 276 -16.36 -3.92 6.72
CA GLU A 276 -17.46 -4.23 7.64
C GLU A 276 -17.01 -4.17 9.11
N GLU A 277 -15.89 -4.82 9.44
CA GLU A 277 -15.29 -4.77 10.77
C GLU A 277 -14.93 -3.33 11.18
N PHE A 278 -14.37 -2.55 10.26
CA PHE A 278 -14.02 -1.14 10.51
C PHE A 278 -15.26 -0.30 10.85
N LEU A 279 -16.29 -0.37 10.00
CA LEU A 279 -17.54 0.38 10.18
C LEU A 279 -18.32 -0.03 11.42
N ALA A 280 -18.22 -1.29 11.87
CA ALA A 280 -18.84 -1.75 13.11
C ALA A 280 -18.12 -1.24 14.38
N SER A 281 -16.85 -0.84 14.24
CA SER A 281 -16.00 -0.36 15.34
C SER A 281 -15.84 1.17 15.40
N SER A 282 -16.43 1.90 14.44
CA SER A 282 -16.32 3.35 14.26
C SER A 282 -17.62 4.06 14.61
#